data_AF-X6PD12-F1
#
_entry.id   AF-X6PD12-F1
#
_cell.length_a   1.000
_cell.length_b   1.000
_cell.length_c   1.000
_cell.angle_alpha   90.00
_cell.angle_beta   90.00
_cell.angle_gamma   90.00
#
_symmetry.space_group_name_H-M   'P 1'
#
loop_
_entity.id
_entity.type
_entity.pdbx_description
1 polymer ?
#
loop_
_entity_poly.entity_id
_entity_poly.type
_entity_poly.pdbx_seq_one_letter_code
_entity_poly.pdbx_strand_id
1 'polypeptide(L)'
;MSADTHKYGYSVKGTSVVLFRSLQLRRHAVRFSFFLFEKKKRGESGKRKKKLWISLVYFFATDWSGGIYATSTLAGSRPGGLIAATWAALMCVGQDGYRDTANKVMAAVKKMRKGIEETKGIKLMGDPKMSILAFESADSNINIFHVSGAMSVRGWALNNCQYPDCAHICVTRNNMHKADKFVQDITESVAEVRNDPSKYKMSQRNFNKNFKKIIDIFIGALVEGVSSIFFFYMTIIFEKNILAKKK
;
A
#
# COMPACT_ATOMS: atom_id res chain seq x y z
N MET A 1 9.40 12.76 8.53
CA MET A 1 8.08 12.71 7.87
C MET A 1 8.28 12.13 6.48
N SER A 2 7.37 11.28 6.00
CA SER A 2 7.31 10.89 4.59
C SER A 2 6.00 11.39 3.98
N ALA A 3 6.03 11.74 2.69
CA ALA A 3 4.87 12.21 1.95
C ALA A 3 4.95 11.72 0.50
N ASP A 4 3.99 10.91 0.09
CA ASP A 4 3.95 10.33 -1.25
C ASP A 4 3.32 11.32 -2.24
N THR A 5 4.15 11.89 -3.11
CA THR A 5 3.72 12.78 -4.19
C THR A 5 2.84 12.05 -5.22
N HIS A 6 3.02 10.73 -5.39
CA HIS A 6 2.21 9.92 -6.30
C HIS A 6 0.83 9.49 -5.75
N LYS A 7 0.45 9.98 -4.57
CA LYS A 7 -0.88 9.78 -3.95
C LYS A 7 -1.71 11.05 -4.06
N TYR A 8 -1.91 11.76 -2.96
CA TYR A 8 -2.64 13.03 -2.93
C TYR A 8 -1.85 14.22 -3.48
N GLY A 9 -0.56 14.03 -3.80
CA GLY A 9 0.19 14.98 -4.61
C GLY A 9 -0.17 14.93 -6.10
N TYR A 10 -0.97 13.95 -6.55
CA TYR A 10 -1.43 13.78 -7.93
C TYR A 10 -0.31 13.66 -8.97
N SER A 11 0.89 13.29 -8.54
CA SER A 11 2.00 12.97 -9.43
C SER A 11 1.90 11.55 -10.00
N VAL A 12 2.69 11.29 -11.03
CA VAL A 12 2.96 9.98 -11.60
C VAL A 12 3.51 9.00 -10.55
N LYS A 13 3.23 7.70 -10.73
CA LYS A 13 3.75 6.64 -9.85
C LYS A 13 5.28 6.63 -9.83
N GLY A 14 5.85 6.30 -8.67
CA GLY A 14 7.30 6.14 -8.49
C GLY A 14 8.00 7.30 -7.76
N THR A 15 7.28 8.30 -7.27
CA THR A 15 7.89 9.42 -6.51
C THR A 15 7.30 9.58 -5.10
N SER A 16 8.17 9.95 -4.15
CA SER A 16 7.82 10.26 -2.75
C SER A 16 8.91 11.18 -2.17
N VAL A 17 8.63 11.79 -1.03
CA VAL A 17 9.56 12.66 -0.33
C VAL A 17 9.70 12.20 1.11
N VAL A 18 10.94 12.17 1.62
CA VAL A 18 11.23 12.02 3.04
C VAL A 18 11.86 13.32 3.54
N LEU A 19 11.24 13.92 4.55
CA LEU A 19 11.66 15.16 5.18
C LEU A 19 12.18 14.87 6.59
N PHE A 20 13.30 15.52 6.91
CA PHE A 20 13.98 15.41 8.20
C PHE A 20 13.88 16.74 8.93
N ARG A 21 13.67 16.69 10.24
CA ARG A 21 13.61 17.90 11.08
C ARG A 21 14.93 18.67 11.07
N SER A 22 16.06 17.97 10.93
CA SER A 22 17.39 18.58 10.90
C SER A 22 18.33 17.86 9.93
N LEU A 23 19.39 18.54 9.53
CA LEU A 23 20.45 17.97 8.69
C LEU A 23 21.16 16.81 9.40
N GLN A 24 21.32 16.88 10.72
CA GLN A 24 21.91 15.79 11.51
C GLN A 24 21.08 14.52 11.37
N LEU A 25 19.75 14.61 11.50
CA LEU A 25 18.86 13.46 11.33
C LEU A 25 18.92 12.90 9.90
N ARG A 26 18.98 13.77 8.89
CA ARG A 26 19.11 13.35 7.49
C ARG A 26 20.39 12.55 7.27
N ARG A 27 21.51 12.95 7.85
CA ARG A 27 22.80 12.23 7.73
C ARG A 27 22.71 10.78 8.23
N HIS A 28 21.85 10.48 9.21
CA HIS A 28 21.79 9.17 9.88
C HIS A 28 20.58 8.29 9.54
N ALA A 29 19.67 8.74 8.67
CA ALA A 29 18.29 8.24 8.68
C ALA A 29 18.00 6.88 8.01
N VAL A 30 18.93 6.29 7.27
CA VAL A 30 18.78 4.93 6.72
C VAL A 30 19.95 4.10 7.20
N ARG A 31 19.70 3.17 8.10
CA ARG A 31 20.73 2.35 8.74
C ARG A 31 20.62 0.92 8.22
N PHE A 32 21.50 0.54 7.31
CA PHE A 32 21.61 -0.85 6.91
C PHE A 32 22.55 -1.58 7.86
N SER A 33 22.08 -2.70 8.40
CA SER A 33 22.94 -3.66 9.08
C SER A 33 23.46 -4.63 8.03
N PHE A 34 24.72 -4.47 7.64
CA PHE A 34 25.40 -5.50 6.85
C PHE A 34 26.18 -6.40 7.81
N PHE A 35 25.95 -7.71 7.71
CA PHE A 35 26.84 -8.70 8.27
C PHE A 35 27.93 -8.98 7.23
N LEU A 36 29.10 -8.38 7.41
CA LEU A 36 30.28 -8.80 6.68
C LEU A 36 30.82 -10.06 7.36
N PHE A 37 30.86 -11.15 6.60
CA PHE A 37 31.62 -12.34 6.97
C PHE A 37 33.04 -12.18 6.43
N GLU A 38 34.01 -11.89 7.30
CA GLU A 38 35.42 -11.89 6.91
C GLU A 38 35.83 -13.30 6.43
N LYS A 39 36.52 -13.39 5.29
CA LYS A 39 37.14 -14.64 4.83
C LYS A 39 38.24 -15.04 5.82
N LYS A 40 38.19 -16.30 6.23
CA LYS A 40 39.04 -16.95 7.23
C LYS A 40 40.53 -16.84 6.86
N LYS A 41 41.41 -16.50 7.80
CA LYS A 41 42.84 -16.84 7.68
C LYS A 41 43.04 -18.33 7.99
N ARG A 42 43.93 -18.99 7.25
CA ARG A 42 44.18 -20.44 7.33
C ARG A 42 44.73 -20.77 8.74
N GLY A 43 43.93 -21.42 9.60
CA GLY A 43 44.36 -21.89 10.94
C GLY A 43 43.42 -21.61 12.13
N GLU A 44 42.43 -20.70 12.02
CA GLU A 44 41.58 -20.34 13.18
C GLU A 44 40.31 -21.21 13.32
N SER A 45 39.77 -21.39 14.52
CA SER A 45 38.45 -22.03 14.78
C SER A 45 37.43 -20.99 15.29
N GLY A 46 36.24 -20.95 14.67
CA GLY A 46 35.15 -20.01 15.00
C GLY A 46 34.84 -18.95 13.93
N LYS A 47 33.56 -18.58 13.75
CA LYS A 47 33.11 -17.49 12.84
C LYS A 47 33.15 -16.16 13.60
N ARG A 48 33.99 -15.20 13.18
CA ARG A 48 33.97 -13.83 13.73
C ARG A 48 32.91 -13.00 13.00
N LYS A 49 31.82 -12.64 13.68
CA LYS A 49 30.80 -11.72 13.15
C LYS A 49 31.23 -10.29 13.45
N LYS A 50 31.59 -9.51 12.42
CA LYS A 50 31.69 -8.05 12.54
C LYS A 50 30.35 -7.44 12.14
N LYS A 51 29.72 -6.71 13.07
CA LYS A 51 28.50 -5.95 12.80
C LYS A 51 28.92 -4.57 12.32
N LEU A 52 28.83 -4.32 11.02
CA LEU A 52 29.13 -3.01 10.45
C LEU A 52 27.83 -2.22 10.33
N TRP A 53 27.83 -1.03 10.93
CA TRP A 53 26.70 -0.11 10.89
C TRP A 53 26.96 0.93 9.80
N ILE A 54 26.21 0.89 8.71
CA ILE A 54 26.26 1.95 7.70
C ILE A 54 24.96 2.75 7.84
N SER A 55 25.07 3.95 8.43
CA SER A 55 23.98 4.91 8.56
C SER A 55 24.06 5.92 7.44
N LEU A 56 23.36 5.71 6.32
CA LEU A 56 23.46 6.63 5.20
C LEU A 56 22.14 6.72 4.41
N VAL A 57 21.39 7.81 4.62
CA VAL A 57 20.59 8.41 3.53
C VAL A 57 21.53 8.85 2.41
N TYR A 58 22.78 9.17 2.74
CA TYR A 58 23.84 9.52 1.79
C TYR A 58 24.91 8.45 1.72
N PHE A 59 24.87 7.53 0.77
CA PHE A 59 25.95 6.57 0.60
C PHE A 59 27.16 7.25 -0.04
N PHE A 60 28.36 7.05 0.53
CA PHE A 60 29.64 7.50 -0.01
C PHE A 60 30.59 6.31 -0.13
N ALA A 61 31.24 6.16 -1.29
CA ALA A 61 32.38 5.28 -1.48
C ALA A 61 33.53 6.12 -2.03
N THR A 62 34.57 6.32 -1.22
CA THR A 62 35.70 7.21 -1.54
C THR A 62 36.90 6.45 -2.11
N ASP A 63 36.94 5.13 -1.92
CA ASP A 63 38.02 4.21 -2.27
C ASP A 63 37.66 3.30 -3.47
N TRP A 64 36.50 3.52 -4.09
CA TRP A 64 36.10 2.77 -5.27
C TRP A 64 37.00 3.13 -6.46
N SER A 65 37.48 2.12 -7.18
CA SER A 65 38.36 2.31 -8.34
C SER A 65 37.71 3.09 -9.50
N GLY A 66 36.38 3.15 -9.55
CA GLY A 66 35.61 3.98 -10.48
C GLY A 66 35.56 5.47 -10.10
N GLY A 67 36.23 5.88 -9.03
CA GLY A 67 36.23 7.24 -8.50
C GLY A 67 35.30 7.43 -7.30
N ILE A 68 35.29 8.64 -6.74
CA ILE A 68 34.42 8.98 -5.61
C ILE A 68 32.96 8.86 -6.03
N TYR A 69 32.20 8.00 -5.36
CA TYR A 69 30.78 7.79 -5.60
C TYR A 69 29.93 8.28 -4.43
N ALA A 70 28.87 9.02 -4.72
CA ALA A 70 27.91 9.48 -3.72
C ALA A 70 26.47 9.36 -4.23
N THR A 71 25.56 8.83 -3.40
CA THR A 71 24.11 8.87 -3.68
C THR A 71 23.32 9.27 -2.45
N SER A 72 22.22 10.01 -2.64
CA SER A 72 21.36 10.55 -1.58
C SER A 72 20.09 9.72 -1.32
N THR A 73 19.98 8.57 -1.97
CA THR A 73 18.88 7.59 -1.84
C THR A 73 19.43 6.17 -2.08
N LEU A 74 18.56 5.15 -2.03
CA LEU A 74 18.96 3.77 -2.30
C LEU A 74 19.47 3.54 -3.74
N ALA A 75 18.92 4.24 -4.72
CA ALA A 75 19.25 4.05 -6.13
C ALA A 75 20.47 4.90 -6.55
N GLY A 76 21.25 4.39 -7.51
CA GLY A 76 22.21 5.17 -8.28
C GLY A 76 21.50 5.91 -9.42
N SER A 77 21.36 5.23 -10.57
CA SER A 77 20.58 5.72 -11.71
C SER A 77 19.10 5.91 -11.33
N ARG A 78 18.52 7.04 -11.74
CA ARG A 78 17.15 7.46 -11.39
C ARG A 78 16.40 7.96 -12.62
N PRO A 79 15.09 7.69 -12.76
CA PRO A 79 14.29 8.16 -13.88
C PRO A 79 13.95 9.65 -13.72
N GLY A 80 14.81 10.53 -14.27
CA GLY A 80 14.66 11.99 -14.16
C GLY A 80 13.32 12.53 -14.65
N GLY A 81 12.70 11.88 -15.64
CA GLY A 81 11.37 12.24 -16.15
C GLY A 81 10.27 12.19 -15.08
N LEU A 82 10.34 11.26 -14.12
CA LEU A 82 9.35 11.20 -13.03
C LEU A 82 9.49 12.38 -12.06
N ILE A 83 10.71 12.88 -11.86
CA ILE A 83 10.99 14.05 -11.03
C ILE A 83 10.42 15.29 -11.72
N ALA A 84 10.68 15.47 -13.02
CA ALA A 84 10.14 16.57 -13.80
C ALA A 84 8.61 16.55 -13.84
N ALA A 85 7.99 15.39 -14.09
CA ALA A 85 6.54 15.23 -14.05
C ALA A 85 5.94 15.52 -12.67
N THR A 86 6.64 15.15 -11.59
CA THR A 86 6.22 15.47 -10.22
C THR A 86 6.26 16.97 -9.96
N TRP A 87 7.32 17.65 -10.39
CA TRP A 87 7.42 19.10 -10.29
C TRP A 87 6.29 19.78 -11.09
N ALA A 88 6.06 19.35 -12.33
CA ALA A 88 4.99 19.87 -13.18
C ALA A 88 3.60 19.68 -12.55
N ALA A 89 3.32 18.49 -11.96
CA ALA A 89 2.07 18.24 -11.27
C ALA A 89 1.87 19.16 -10.06
N LEU A 90 2.90 19.34 -9.22
CA LEU A 90 2.86 20.22 -8.05
C LEU A 90 2.60 21.68 -8.45
N MET A 91 3.27 22.17 -9.51
CA MET A 91 3.12 23.54 -9.99
C MET A 91 1.77 23.77 -10.67
N CYS A 92 1.30 22.80 -11.47
CA CYS A 92 0.02 22.88 -12.18
C CYS A 92 -1.18 22.84 -11.22
N VAL A 93 -1.14 21.98 -10.20
CA VAL A 93 -2.23 21.91 -9.21
C VAL A 93 -2.20 23.14 -8.31
N GLY A 94 -1.01 23.53 -7.83
CA GLY A 94 -0.84 24.71 -6.97
C GLY A 94 -1.56 24.60 -5.62
N GLN A 95 -1.35 25.58 -4.75
CA GLN A 95 -1.91 25.57 -3.40
C GLN A 95 -3.44 25.54 -3.41
N ASP A 96 -4.06 26.37 -4.26
CA ASP A 96 -5.51 26.47 -4.33
C ASP A 96 -6.16 25.22 -4.93
N GLY A 97 -5.55 24.60 -5.95
CA GLY A 97 -6.05 23.35 -6.49
C GLY A 97 -5.97 22.19 -5.48
N TYR A 98 -4.90 22.15 -4.67
CA TYR A 98 -4.81 21.18 -3.57
C TYR A 98 -5.87 21.45 -2.50
N ARG A 99 -6.09 22.71 -2.12
CA ARG A 99 -7.10 23.10 -1.12
C ARG A 99 -8.51 22.77 -1.59
N ASP A 100 -8.87 23.13 -2.81
CA ASP A 100 -10.16 22.82 -3.43
C ASP A 100 -10.40 21.30 -3.51
N THR A 101 -9.40 20.56 -4.02
CA THR A 101 -9.53 19.09 -4.12
C THR A 101 -9.65 18.45 -2.74
N ALA A 102 -8.89 18.91 -1.75
CA ALA A 102 -8.99 18.42 -0.37
C ALA A 102 -10.39 18.68 0.21
N ASN A 103 -10.95 19.87 0.01
CA ASN A 103 -12.32 20.20 0.45
C ASN A 103 -13.36 19.26 -0.18
N LYS A 104 -13.27 19.03 -1.49
CA LYS A 104 -14.20 18.13 -2.22
C LYS A 104 -14.07 16.68 -1.77
N VAL A 105 -12.84 16.19 -1.60
CA VAL A 105 -12.60 14.83 -1.06
C VAL A 105 -13.16 14.73 0.35
N MET A 106 -12.90 15.69 1.23
CA MET A 106 -13.40 15.64 2.61
C MET A 106 -14.93 15.79 2.70
N ALA A 107 -15.57 16.52 1.80
CA ALA A 107 -17.03 16.55 1.70
C ALA A 107 -17.60 15.17 1.34
N ALA A 108 -17.00 14.49 0.36
CA ALA A 108 -17.37 13.12 0.00
C ALA A 108 -17.13 12.13 1.15
N VAL A 109 -15.99 12.24 1.85
CA VAL A 109 -15.68 11.43 3.04
C VAL A 109 -16.76 11.57 4.11
N LYS A 110 -17.16 12.80 4.46
CA LYS A 110 -18.20 13.05 5.46
C LYS A 110 -19.52 12.37 5.06
N LYS A 111 -19.89 12.46 3.80
CA LYS A 111 -21.12 11.86 3.26
C LYS A 111 -21.07 10.33 3.30
N MET A 112 -19.99 9.74 2.79
CA MET A 112 -19.82 8.28 2.79
C MET A 112 -19.71 7.73 4.21
N ARG A 113 -19.03 8.44 5.11
CA ARG A 113 -18.95 8.08 6.53
C ARG A 113 -20.33 8.01 7.16
N LYS A 114 -21.13 9.07 7.00
CA LYS A 114 -22.50 9.11 7.52
C LYS A 114 -23.35 7.96 6.98
N GLY A 115 -23.26 7.68 5.68
CA GLY A 115 -23.98 6.55 5.07
C GLY A 115 -23.58 5.18 5.64
N ILE A 116 -22.29 4.97 5.93
CA ILE A 116 -21.81 3.75 6.60
C ILE A 116 -22.36 3.68 8.04
N GLU A 117 -22.33 4.78 8.79
CA GLU A 117 -22.83 4.86 10.17
C GLU A 117 -24.35 4.61 10.25
N GLU A 118 -25.10 5.01 9.22
CA GLU A 118 -26.56 4.81 9.12
C GLU A 118 -26.97 3.43 8.59
N THR A 119 -26.05 2.70 7.93
CA THR A 119 -26.33 1.37 7.37
C THR A 119 -26.33 0.30 8.46
N LYS A 120 -27.52 -0.15 8.86
CA LYS A 120 -27.70 -1.22 9.86
C LYS A 120 -27.02 -2.52 9.44
N GLY A 121 -26.11 -3.03 10.29
CA GLY A 121 -25.43 -4.32 10.10
C GLY A 121 -23.93 -4.22 9.86
N ILE A 122 -23.46 -3.02 9.56
CA ILE A 122 -22.03 -2.68 9.55
C ILE A 122 -21.79 -1.54 10.53
N LYS A 123 -20.53 -1.35 10.91
CA LYS A 123 -20.11 -0.22 11.73
C LYS A 123 -18.75 0.29 11.25
N LEU A 124 -18.55 1.60 11.39
CA LEU A 124 -17.28 2.24 11.10
C LEU A 124 -16.23 1.82 12.14
N MET A 125 -14.99 1.62 11.69
CA MET A 125 -13.88 1.30 12.57
C MET A 125 -13.20 2.57 13.08
N GLY A 126 -13.24 2.76 14.39
CA GLY A 126 -12.65 3.93 15.05
C GLY A 126 -13.29 5.25 14.60
N ASP A 127 -12.50 6.32 14.60
CA ASP A 127 -12.96 7.66 14.25
C ASP A 127 -12.07 8.28 13.15
N PRO A 128 -12.16 7.77 11.90
CA PRO A 128 -11.31 8.22 10.80
C PRO A 128 -11.56 9.69 10.49
N LYS A 129 -10.50 10.50 10.61
CA LYS A 129 -10.53 11.95 10.35
C LYS A 129 -10.26 12.33 8.90
N MET A 130 -9.80 11.37 8.10
CA MET A 130 -9.30 11.60 6.74
C MET A 130 -9.98 10.63 5.76
N SER A 131 -9.36 10.41 4.60
CA SER A 131 -9.99 9.80 3.42
C SER A 131 -10.11 8.29 3.41
N ILE A 132 -9.71 7.58 4.46
CA ILE A 132 -9.84 6.12 4.53
C ILE A 132 -10.97 5.78 5.49
N LEU A 133 -12.01 5.13 4.98
CA LEU A 133 -13.15 4.67 5.75
C LEU A 133 -13.13 3.14 5.79
N ALA A 134 -12.72 2.58 6.92
CA ALA A 134 -12.77 1.16 7.20
C ALA A 134 -14.04 0.84 7.99
N PHE A 135 -14.70 -0.25 7.64
CA PHE A 135 -15.93 -0.70 8.28
C PHE A 135 -15.94 -2.23 8.40
N GLU A 136 -16.51 -2.70 9.49
CA GLU A 136 -16.62 -4.11 9.82
C GLU A 136 -18.08 -4.50 10.03
N SER A 137 -18.35 -5.80 10.10
CA SER A 137 -19.69 -6.25 10.44
C SER A 137 -20.04 -5.91 11.89
N ALA A 138 -21.28 -5.46 12.11
CA ALA A 138 -21.86 -5.31 13.44
C ALA A 138 -22.86 -6.45 13.75
N ASP A 139 -23.05 -7.38 12.82
CA ASP A 139 -24.06 -8.44 12.86
C ASP A 139 -23.42 -9.79 12.47
N SER A 140 -23.61 -10.82 13.29
CA SER A 140 -23.03 -12.15 13.03
C SER A 140 -23.50 -12.80 11.73
N ASN A 141 -24.66 -12.37 11.21
CA ASN A 141 -25.22 -12.87 9.95
C ASN A 141 -24.66 -12.16 8.71
N ILE A 142 -23.90 -11.09 8.89
CA ILE A 142 -23.27 -10.35 7.79
C ILE A 142 -21.77 -10.67 7.75
N ASN A 143 -21.33 -11.27 6.64
CA ASN A 143 -19.91 -11.41 6.35
C ASN A 143 -19.44 -10.20 5.52
N ILE A 144 -18.49 -9.44 6.07
CA ILE A 144 -17.99 -8.21 5.44
C ILE A 144 -17.37 -8.44 4.06
N PHE A 145 -16.78 -9.62 3.81
CA PHE A 145 -16.22 -9.96 2.51
C PHE A 145 -17.31 -10.25 1.48
N HIS A 146 -18.47 -10.74 1.90
CA HIS A 146 -19.63 -10.89 1.00
C HIS A 146 -20.18 -9.50 0.62
N VAL A 147 -20.21 -8.56 1.56
CA VAL A 147 -20.56 -7.15 1.28
C VAL A 147 -19.56 -6.53 0.30
N SER A 148 -18.26 -6.77 0.47
CA SER A 148 -17.25 -6.37 -0.51
C SER A 148 -17.48 -7.01 -1.89
N GLY A 149 -17.88 -8.28 -1.92
CA GLY A 149 -18.27 -8.97 -3.14
C GLY A 149 -19.47 -8.33 -3.86
N ALA A 150 -20.52 -8.00 -3.11
CA ALA A 150 -21.71 -7.31 -3.61
C ALA A 150 -21.36 -5.92 -4.18
N MET A 151 -20.56 -5.16 -3.44
CA MET A 151 -20.02 -3.87 -3.88
C MET A 151 -19.17 -4.01 -5.15
N SER A 152 -18.40 -5.09 -5.29
CA SER A 152 -17.61 -5.36 -6.49
C SER A 152 -18.45 -5.61 -7.73
N VAL A 153 -19.59 -6.30 -7.61
CA VAL A 153 -20.55 -6.48 -8.73
C VAL A 153 -21.11 -5.12 -9.18
N ARG A 154 -21.22 -4.16 -8.26
CA ARG A 154 -21.62 -2.78 -8.51
C ARG A 154 -20.49 -1.87 -8.99
N GLY A 155 -19.31 -2.43 -9.23
CA GLY A 155 -18.14 -1.72 -9.78
C GLY A 155 -17.23 -1.07 -8.74
N TRP A 156 -17.39 -1.38 -7.44
CA TRP A 156 -16.53 -0.86 -6.38
C TRP A 156 -15.37 -1.80 -6.07
N ALA A 157 -14.15 -1.29 -6.17
CA ALA A 157 -12.95 -2.00 -5.71
C ALA A 157 -12.63 -1.61 -4.26
N LEU A 158 -13.18 -2.37 -3.30
CA LEU A 158 -12.85 -2.22 -1.88
C LEU A 158 -11.60 -3.00 -1.52
N ASN A 159 -10.84 -2.50 -0.54
CA ASN A 159 -9.72 -3.25 0.03
C ASN A 159 -10.22 -4.10 1.19
N ASN A 160 -10.09 -5.42 1.07
CA ASN A 160 -10.37 -6.34 2.16
C ASN A 160 -9.19 -6.39 3.11
N CYS A 161 -9.51 -6.33 4.39
CA CYS A 161 -8.58 -6.23 5.50
C CYS A 161 -8.89 -7.30 6.54
N GLN A 162 -7.91 -7.56 7.40
CA GLN A 162 -7.91 -8.66 8.36
C GLN A 162 -7.27 -8.19 9.67
N TYR A 163 -7.67 -8.80 10.77
CA TYR A 163 -7.31 -8.45 12.16
C TYR A 163 -7.82 -7.07 12.60
N PRO A 164 -9.14 -6.87 12.70
CA PRO A 164 -10.24 -7.80 12.43
C PRO A 164 -10.66 -7.87 10.95
N ASP A 165 -11.55 -8.80 10.61
CA ASP A 165 -12.14 -8.88 9.26
C ASP A 165 -12.89 -7.57 8.95
N CYS A 166 -12.43 -6.81 7.96
CA CYS A 166 -13.07 -5.56 7.56
C CYS A 166 -12.86 -5.26 6.07
N ALA A 167 -13.58 -4.26 5.58
CA ALA A 167 -13.34 -3.69 4.25
C ALA A 167 -13.12 -2.18 4.40
N HIS A 168 -12.31 -1.59 3.52
CA HIS A 168 -12.15 -0.15 3.49
C HIS A 168 -12.18 0.42 2.07
N ILE A 169 -12.60 1.69 2.00
CA ILE A 169 -12.48 2.52 0.81
C ILE A 169 -11.57 3.71 1.09
N CYS A 170 -10.70 4.00 0.13
CA CYS A 170 -9.91 5.23 0.10
C CYS A 170 -10.61 6.23 -0.84
N VAL A 171 -11.10 7.33 -0.28
CA VAL A 171 -11.78 8.40 -1.01
C VAL A 171 -10.74 9.30 -1.65
N THR A 172 -10.76 9.41 -2.96
CA THR A 172 -9.80 10.17 -3.76
C THR A 172 -10.53 11.07 -4.74
N ARG A 173 -9.79 11.91 -5.45
CA ARG A 173 -10.33 12.72 -6.55
C ARG A 173 -11.10 11.87 -7.59
N ASN A 174 -10.72 10.60 -7.76
CA ASN A 174 -11.33 9.70 -8.73
C ASN A 174 -12.73 9.20 -8.35
N ASN A 175 -13.08 9.15 -7.07
CA ASN A 175 -14.36 8.59 -6.60
C ASN A 175 -15.20 9.56 -5.77
N MET A 176 -14.69 10.74 -5.40
CA MET A 176 -15.40 11.71 -4.58
C MET A 176 -16.77 12.13 -5.14
N HIS A 177 -16.94 12.16 -6.46
CA HIS A 177 -18.19 12.53 -7.13
C HIS A 177 -19.25 11.42 -7.10
N LYS A 178 -18.92 10.22 -6.61
CA LYS A 178 -19.82 9.06 -6.51
C LYS A 178 -20.26 8.79 -5.07
N ALA A 179 -20.13 9.76 -4.16
CA ALA A 179 -20.45 9.58 -2.75
C ALA A 179 -21.90 9.14 -2.51
N ASP A 180 -22.87 9.75 -3.21
CA ASP A 180 -24.28 9.33 -3.16
C ASP A 180 -24.47 7.87 -3.57
N LYS A 181 -23.92 7.54 -4.75
CA LYS A 181 -23.99 6.19 -5.30
C LYS A 181 -23.34 5.17 -4.38
N PHE A 182 -22.22 5.52 -3.73
CA PHE A 182 -21.58 4.65 -2.75
C PHE A 182 -22.53 4.34 -1.57
N VAL A 183 -23.18 5.37 -1.01
CA VAL A 183 -24.09 5.20 0.14
C VAL A 183 -25.29 4.34 -0.24
N GLN A 184 -25.85 4.54 -1.43
CA GLN A 184 -26.90 3.67 -1.96
C GLN A 184 -26.39 2.23 -2.12
N ASP A 185 -25.29 2.03 -2.84
CA ASP A 185 -24.76 0.71 -3.17
C ASP A 185 -24.35 -0.07 -1.91
N ILE A 186 -23.76 0.57 -0.89
CA ILE A 186 -23.38 -0.12 0.36
C ILE A 186 -24.61 -0.53 1.17
N THR A 187 -25.64 0.32 1.20
CA THR A 187 -26.90 0.02 1.89
C THR A 187 -27.60 -1.18 1.24
N GLU A 188 -27.72 -1.16 -0.09
CA GLU A 188 -28.30 -2.26 -0.86
C GLU A 188 -27.46 -3.54 -0.75
N SER A 189 -26.13 -3.43 -0.81
CA SER A 189 -25.22 -4.57 -0.68
C SER A 189 -25.33 -5.24 0.69
N VAL A 190 -25.46 -4.47 1.77
CA VAL A 190 -25.65 -5.02 3.12
C VAL A 190 -27.02 -5.70 3.23
N ALA A 191 -28.09 -5.10 2.69
CA ALA A 191 -29.42 -5.71 2.69
C ALA A 191 -29.44 -7.02 1.89
N GLU A 192 -28.79 -7.05 0.73
CA GLU A 192 -28.70 -8.21 -0.14
C GLU A 192 -27.94 -9.38 0.53
N VAL A 193 -26.81 -9.10 1.17
CA VAL A 193 -26.04 -10.09 1.93
C VAL A 193 -26.81 -10.57 3.16
N ARG A 194 -27.60 -9.71 3.80
CA ARG A 194 -28.45 -10.12 4.92
C ARG A 194 -29.56 -11.08 4.47
N ASN A 195 -30.17 -10.83 3.31
CA ASN A 195 -31.26 -11.64 2.78
C ASN A 195 -30.77 -12.98 2.20
N ASP A 196 -29.60 -12.99 1.56
CA ASP A 196 -28.95 -14.22 1.09
C ASP A 196 -27.45 -14.22 1.45
N PRO A 197 -27.11 -14.71 2.66
CA PRO A 197 -25.72 -14.79 3.13
C PRO A 197 -24.82 -15.69 2.27
N SER A 198 -25.40 -16.52 1.40
CA SER A 198 -24.67 -17.47 0.56
C SER A 198 -24.29 -16.92 -0.81
N LYS A 199 -25.01 -15.91 -1.31
CA LYS A 199 -24.90 -15.35 -2.66
C LYS A 199 -23.47 -14.99 -3.09
N TYR A 200 -22.69 -14.42 -2.17
CA TYR A 200 -21.34 -13.90 -2.46
C TYR A 200 -20.22 -14.74 -1.82
N LYS A 201 -20.50 -15.98 -1.39
CA LYS A 201 -19.48 -16.88 -0.83
C LYS A 201 -18.28 -17.11 -1.76
N MET A 202 -18.48 -17.00 -3.07
CA MET A 202 -17.47 -17.33 -4.08
C MET A 202 -16.78 -16.11 -4.70
N SER A 203 -17.32 -14.89 -4.53
CA SER A 203 -16.83 -13.67 -5.19
C SER A 203 -15.58 -13.08 -4.53
N GLN A 204 -15.30 -13.44 -3.28
CA GLN A 204 -14.02 -13.21 -2.64
C GLN A 204 -13.40 -14.57 -2.40
N ARG A 205 -12.40 -14.95 -3.20
CA ARG A 205 -11.59 -16.14 -2.91
C ARG A 205 -11.26 -16.10 -1.42
N ASN A 206 -11.46 -17.22 -0.74
CA ASN A 206 -10.95 -17.56 0.61
C ASN A 206 -9.41 -17.45 0.73
N PHE A 207 -8.77 -16.69 -0.16
CA PHE A 207 -7.35 -16.44 -0.22
C PHE A 207 -6.88 -15.92 1.13
N ASN A 208 -7.47 -14.85 1.69
CA ASN A 208 -6.89 -14.19 2.88
C ASN A 208 -6.89 -15.03 4.18
N LYS A 209 -7.96 -15.78 4.51
CA LYS A 209 -7.99 -16.59 5.74
C LYS A 209 -7.03 -17.78 5.69
N ASN A 210 -6.97 -18.47 4.56
CA ASN A 210 -5.98 -19.54 4.38
C ASN A 210 -4.57 -18.96 4.23
N PHE A 211 -4.41 -17.78 3.61
CA PHE A 211 -3.12 -17.11 3.47
C PHE A 211 -2.56 -16.65 4.79
N LYS A 212 -3.37 -16.29 5.81
CA LYS A 212 -2.83 -16.13 7.18
C LYS A 212 -2.35 -17.44 7.74
N LYS A 213 -3.17 -18.49 7.73
CA LYS A 213 -2.76 -19.78 8.31
C LYS A 213 -1.47 -20.27 7.66
N ILE A 214 -1.37 -20.08 6.34
CA ILE A 214 -0.16 -20.26 5.55
C ILE A 214 0.93 -19.28 6.03
N ILE A 215 0.73 -17.96 6.03
CA ILE A 215 1.72 -16.96 6.47
C ILE A 215 2.16 -17.14 7.93
N ASP A 216 1.33 -17.54 8.89
CA ASP A 216 1.74 -17.75 10.28
C ASP A 216 2.58 -19.05 10.39
N ILE A 217 2.19 -20.10 9.67
CA ILE A 217 3.01 -21.31 9.46
C ILE A 217 4.33 -20.94 8.74
N PHE A 218 4.27 -19.99 7.79
CA PHE A 218 5.38 -19.55 6.94
C PHE A 218 6.21 -18.39 7.55
N ILE A 219 5.75 -17.64 8.53
CA ILE A 219 6.53 -16.64 9.29
C ILE A 219 7.27 -17.38 10.39
N GLY A 220 6.69 -18.46 10.93
CA GLY A 220 7.43 -19.46 11.70
C GLY A 220 8.48 -20.20 10.88
N ALA A 221 8.24 -20.42 9.57
CA ALA A 221 9.14 -21.22 8.72
C ALA A 221 10.01 -20.44 7.71
N LEU A 222 9.75 -19.16 7.44
CA LEU A 222 10.38 -18.42 6.34
C LEU A 222 10.64 -16.96 6.70
N VAL A 223 11.85 -16.81 7.19
CA VAL A 223 12.75 -15.69 6.97
C VAL A 223 12.95 -15.35 5.47
N GLU A 224 12.48 -16.09 4.44
CA GLU A 224 12.97 -15.78 3.06
C GLU A 224 12.22 -16.21 1.76
N GLY A 225 10.90 -16.46 1.65
CA GLY A 225 10.44 -17.07 0.36
C GLY A 225 8.98 -17.20 -0.07
N VAL A 226 8.00 -16.64 0.62
CA VAL A 226 6.60 -16.66 0.09
C VAL A 226 6.34 -15.52 -0.90
N SER A 227 7.01 -14.38 -0.74
CA SER A 227 6.92 -13.26 -1.68
C SER A 227 7.35 -13.67 -3.11
N SER A 228 8.32 -14.57 -3.23
CA SER A 228 8.86 -15.05 -4.50
C SER A 228 7.84 -15.79 -5.37
N ILE A 229 6.91 -16.57 -4.79
CA ILE A 229 5.95 -17.37 -5.58
C ILE A 229 4.90 -16.47 -6.24
N PHE A 230 4.44 -15.43 -5.54
CA PHE A 230 3.49 -14.47 -6.11
C PHE A 230 4.14 -13.64 -7.23
N PHE A 231 5.38 -13.17 -7.03
CA PHE A 231 6.13 -12.49 -8.08
C PHE A 231 6.43 -13.41 -9.27
N PHE A 232 6.78 -14.68 -9.04
CA PHE A 232 7.00 -15.66 -10.10
C PHE A 232 5.74 -15.92 -10.94
N TYR A 233 4.57 -16.01 -10.29
CA TYR A 233 3.29 -16.19 -10.97
C TYR A 233 2.91 -14.96 -11.82
N MET A 234 3.20 -13.75 -11.33
CA MET A 234 3.01 -12.51 -12.09
C MET A 234 3.94 -12.43 -13.31
N THR A 235 5.20 -12.87 -13.19
CA THR A 235 6.14 -12.94 -14.32
C THR A 235 5.65 -13.90 -15.41
N ILE A 236 5.15 -15.09 -15.04
CA ILE A 236 4.62 -16.08 -15.99
C ILE A 236 3.40 -15.53 -16.74
N ILE A 237 2.48 -14.85 -16.04
CA ILE A 237 1.29 -14.24 -16.67
C ILE A 237 1.71 -13.10 -17.62
N PHE A 238 2.71 -12.32 -17.25
CA PHE A 238 3.20 -11.21 -18.07
C PHE A 238 3.90 -11.73 -19.34
N GLU A 239 4.74 -12.76 -19.24
CA GLU A 239 5.40 -13.40 -20.39
C GLU A 239 4.39 -14.03 -21.35
N LYS A 240 3.38 -14.75 -20.84
CA LYS A 240 2.33 -15.35 -21.69
C LYS A 240 1.51 -14.30 -22.46
N ASN A 241 1.24 -13.15 -21.85
CA ASN A 241 0.49 -12.07 -22.50
C ASN A 241 1.30 -11.26 -23.52
N ILE A 242 2.63 -11.17 -23.37
CA ILE A 242 3.50 -10.55 -24.37
C ILE A 242 3.69 -11.47 -25.58
N LEU A 243 3.84 -12.77 -25.36
CA LEU A 243 3.98 -13.75 -26.44
C LEU A 243 2.69 -13.93 -27.25
N ALA A 244 1.53 -13.74 -26.64
CA ALA A 244 0.23 -13.79 -27.33
C ALA A 244 -0.03 -12.58 -28.24
N LYS A 245 0.68 -11.45 -28.08
CA LYS A 245 0.56 -10.24 -28.93
C LYS A 245 1.56 -10.20 -30.09
N LYS A 246 2.38 -11.24 -30.27
CA LYS A 246 3.39 -11.36 -31.33
C LYS A 246 3.04 -12.40 -32.42
N LYS A 247 1.79 -12.87 -32.46
CA LYS A 247 1.21 -13.62 -33.57
C LYS A 247 0.06 -12.81 -34.16
#